data_AF-A0A6B2RVJ6-F1
#
_entry.id   AF-A0A6B2RVJ6-F1
#
_cell.length_a   1.000
_cell.length_b   1.000
_cell.length_c   1.000
_cell.angle_alpha   90.00
_cell.angle_beta   90.00
_cell.angle_gamma   90.00
#
_symmetry.space_group_name_H-M   'P 1'
#
loop_
_entity.id
_entity.type
_entity.pdbx_description
1 polymer ?
#
loop_
_entity_poly.entity_id
_entity_poly.type
_entity_poly.pdbx_seq_one_letter_code
_entity_poly.pdbx_strand_id
1 'polypeptide(L)'
;ALRAPLAALAARHGLIVEPGRMVLELRPPGVDKGVALTAYVRESGAGAVLYAGDDLGDLPAYDAVDALRAQGVPGLLVCSGGDEVPELAARADLVVPGPGAVVALLAALADAVTA
;
A
#
# COMPACT_ATOMS: atom_id res chain seq x y z
N ALA A 1 23.60 8.95 12.20
CA ALA A 1 24.59 7.92 12.61
C ALA A 1 24.35 6.56 11.93
N LEU A 2 23.11 6.04 11.88
CA LEU A 2 22.85 4.65 11.43
C LEU A 2 22.86 4.41 9.91
N ARG A 3 22.70 5.44 9.07
CA ARG A 3 22.62 5.26 7.59
C ARG A 3 23.85 4.59 6.97
N ALA A 4 25.04 5.09 7.26
CA ALA A 4 26.28 4.55 6.69
C ALA A 4 26.56 3.08 7.07
N PRO A 5 26.48 2.67 8.36
CA PRO A 5 26.69 1.26 8.70
C PRO A 5 25.58 0.35 8.14
N LEU A 6 24.33 0.80 8.05
CA LEU A 6 23.24 0.03 7.44
C LEU A 6 23.40 -0.12 5.93
N ALA A 7 23.84 0.92 5.22
CA ALA A 7 24.13 0.82 3.78
C ALA A 7 25.26 -0.19 3.50
N ALA A 8 26.31 -0.20 4.33
CA ALA A 8 27.38 -1.18 4.21
C ALA A 8 26.90 -2.61 4.50
N LEU A 9 25.99 -2.79 5.47
CA LEU A 9 25.35 -4.09 5.73
C LEU A 9 24.48 -4.53 4.54
N ALA A 10 23.67 -3.62 3.99
CA ALA A 10 22.79 -3.89 2.87
C ALA A 10 23.56 -4.41 1.65
N ALA A 11 24.64 -3.71 1.28
CA ALA A 11 25.49 -4.06 0.15
C ALA A 11 26.11 -5.47 0.28
N ARG A 12 26.51 -5.88 1.49
CA ARG A 12 27.07 -7.23 1.72
C ARG A 12 26.06 -8.35 1.54
N HIS A 13 24.78 -8.06 1.72
CA HIS A 13 23.70 -9.05 1.69
C HIS A 13 22.77 -8.91 0.48
N GLY A 14 23.10 -8.03 -0.47
CA GLY A 14 22.25 -7.76 -1.64
C GLY A 14 20.90 -7.13 -1.29
N LEU A 15 20.84 -6.36 -0.20
CA LEU A 15 19.66 -5.62 0.24
C LEU A 15 19.75 -4.15 -0.16
N ILE A 16 18.62 -3.46 -0.12
CA ILE A 16 18.53 -2.00 -0.24
C ILE A 16 18.14 -1.37 1.10
N VAL A 17 18.53 -0.11 1.31
CA VAL A 17 18.11 0.69 2.48
C VAL A 17 17.03 1.67 2.05
N GLU A 18 15.87 1.60 2.71
CA GLU A 18 14.77 2.52 2.50
C GLU A 18 14.49 3.40 3.70
N PRO A 19 14.37 4.72 3.53
CA PRO A 19 14.01 5.62 4.62
C PRO A 19 12.49 5.61 4.86
N GLY A 20 12.09 5.37 6.11
CA GLY A 20 10.71 5.50 6.58
C GLY A 20 10.57 6.52 7.71
N ARG A 21 9.36 6.67 8.27
CA ARG A 21 9.10 7.59 9.38
C ARG A 21 9.80 7.11 10.64
N MET A 22 10.93 7.72 10.97
CA MET A 22 11.77 7.36 12.12
C MET A 22 12.42 5.96 12.03
N VAL A 23 12.47 5.36 10.83
CA VAL A 23 13.07 4.04 10.60
C VAL A 23 14.00 4.03 9.39
N LEU A 24 14.85 3.01 9.31
CA LEU A 24 15.58 2.62 8.10
C LEU A 24 15.31 1.13 7.86
N GLU A 25 14.72 0.82 6.73
CA GLU A 25 14.31 -0.55 6.37
C GLU A 25 15.36 -1.19 5.48
N LEU A 26 15.64 -2.47 5.72
CA LEU A 26 16.50 -3.29 4.88
C LEU A 26 15.64 -4.34 4.19
N ARG A 27 15.55 -4.30 2.86
CA ARG A 27 14.72 -5.25 2.10
C ARG A 27 15.42 -5.79 0.85
N PRO A 28 15.04 -6.99 0.38
CA PRO A 28 15.46 -7.46 -0.94
C PRO A 28 14.98 -6.50 -2.04
N PRO A 29 15.77 -6.29 -3.10
CA PRO A 29 15.33 -5.50 -4.24
C PRO A 29 14.19 -6.21 -4.99
N GLY A 30 13.31 -5.42 -5.62
CA GLY A 30 12.34 -5.93 -6.60
C GLY A 30 11.00 -6.42 -6.07
N VAL A 31 10.75 -6.36 -4.76
CA VAL A 31 9.44 -6.69 -4.16
C VAL A 31 8.91 -5.50 -3.39
N ASP A 32 7.92 -4.80 -3.95
CA ASP A 32 7.14 -3.76 -3.27
C ASP A 32 5.69 -4.21 -3.03
N LYS A 33 4.90 -3.35 -2.39
CA LYS A 33 3.49 -3.62 -2.09
C LYS A 33 2.66 -3.86 -3.36
N GLY A 34 3.02 -3.26 -4.50
CA GLY A 34 2.36 -3.46 -5.79
C GLY A 34 2.63 -4.82 -6.43
N VAL A 35 3.87 -5.30 -6.37
CA VAL A 35 4.24 -6.66 -6.78
C VAL A 35 3.49 -7.70 -5.94
N ALA A 36 3.49 -7.52 -4.62
CA ALA A 36 2.78 -8.40 -3.69
C ALA A 36 1.26 -8.42 -3.95
N LEU A 37 0.64 -7.25 -4.10
CA LEU A 37 -0.79 -7.12 -4.38
C LEU A 37 -1.17 -7.81 -5.69
N THR A 38 -0.42 -7.56 -6.77
CA THR A 38 -0.70 -8.15 -8.08
C THR A 38 -0.62 -9.68 -8.05
N ALA A 39 0.37 -10.24 -7.35
CA ALA A 39 0.49 -11.67 -7.17
C ALA A 39 -0.71 -12.24 -6.39
N TYR A 40 -1.11 -11.59 -5.30
CA TYR A 40 -2.19 -12.05 -4.44
C TYR A 40 -3.57 -11.98 -5.12
N VAL A 41 -3.83 -10.93 -5.92
CA VAL A 41 -5.08 -10.81 -6.70
C VAL A 41 -5.19 -11.95 -7.72
N ARG A 42 -4.09 -12.31 -8.38
CA ARG A 42 -4.05 -13.44 -9.31
C ARG A 42 -4.26 -14.78 -8.61
N GLU A 43 -3.62 -14.99 -7.46
CA GLU A 43 -3.74 -16.21 -6.68
C GLU A 43 -5.15 -16.43 -6.13
N SER A 44 -5.74 -15.38 -5.56
CA SER A 44 -7.08 -15.43 -4.97
C SER A 44 -8.21 -15.47 -6.00
N GLY A 45 -7.96 -15.05 -7.24
CA GLY A 45 -9.01 -14.86 -8.24
C GLY A 45 -9.99 -13.75 -7.87
N ALA A 46 -9.53 -12.74 -7.11
CA ALA A 46 -10.39 -11.68 -6.62
C ALA A 46 -11.06 -10.90 -7.76
N GLY A 47 -12.38 -10.79 -7.70
CA GLY A 47 -13.17 -10.05 -8.69
C GLY A 47 -13.17 -8.53 -8.50
N ALA A 48 -12.65 -8.03 -7.38
CA ALA A 48 -12.48 -6.61 -7.07
C ALA A 48 -11.41 -6.43 -5.98
N VAL A 49 -10.82 -5.24 -5.89
CA VAL A 49 -9.77 -4.90 -4.93
C VAL A 49 -10.09 -3.60 -4.21
N LEU A 50 -9.98 -3.59 -2.88
CA LEU A 50 -9.90 -2.38 -2.08
C LEU A 50 -8.50 -2.35 -1.45
N TYR A 51 -7.77 -1.25 -1.67
CA TYR A 51 -6.48 -1.02 -1.02
C TYR A 51 -6.55 0.23 -0.14
N ALA A 52 -6.26 0.08 1.15
CA ALA A 52 -6.18 1.18 2.10
C ALA A 52 -4.72 1.39 2.54
N GLY A 53 -4.17 2.59 2.27
CA GLY A 53 -2.80 2.97 2.61
C GLY A 53 -2.73 4.22 3.47
N ASP A 54 -1.61 4.40 4.17
CA ASP A 54 -1.34 5.52 5.09
C ASP A 54 0.08 6.09 4.95
N ASP A 55 0.91 5.56 4.04
CA ASP A 55 2.28 6.02 3.80
C ASP A 55 2.67 6.09 2.31
N LEU A 56 3.81 6.72 2.01
CA LEU A 56 4.33 6.80 0.63
C LEU A 56 4.73 5.42 0.07
N GLY A 57 5.01 4.44 0.92
CA GLY A 57 5.31 3.07 0.52
C GLY A 57 4.09 2.34 -0.05
N ASP A 58 2.88 2.90 0.08
CA ASP A 58 1.65 2.42 -0.55
C ASP A 58 1.47 2.86 -2.01
N LEU A 59 2.23 3.84 -2.50
CA LEU A 59 2.12 4.31 -3.89
C LEU A 59 2.32 3.19 -4.93
N PRO A 60 3.28 2.24 -4.77
CA PRO A 60 3.36 1.10 -5.68
C PRO A 60 2.11 0.20 -5.68
N ALA A 61 1.39 0.11 -4.55
CA ALA A 61 0.14 -0.61 -4.50
C ALA A 61 -0.99 0.15 -5.21
N TYR A 62 -1.00 1.48 -5.11
CA TYR A 62 -1.92 2.32 -5.88
C TYR A 62 -1.69 2.14 -7.39
N ASP A 63 -0.43 2.13 -7.84
CA ASP A 63 -0.09 1.85 -9.25
C ASP A 63 -0.59 0.48 -9.70
N ALA A 64 -0.47 -0.54 -8.83
CA ALA A 64 -0.97 -1.87 -9.12
C ALA A 64 -2.51 -1.92 -9.25
N VAL A 65 -3.25 -1.21 -8.38
CA VAL A 65 -4.72 -1.10 -8.50
C VAL A 65 -5.12 -0.36 -9.77
N ASP A 66 -4.42 0.71 -10.15
CA ASP A 66 -4.69 1.43 -11.41
C ASP A 66 -4.43 0.54 -12.63
N ALA A 67 -3.37 -0.27 -12.61
CA ALA A 67 -3.10 -1.26 -13.65
C ALA A 67 -4.18 -2.36 -13.72
N LEU A 68 -4.70 -2.81 -12.57
CA LEU A 68 -5.78 -3.78 -12.48
C LEU A 68 -7.11 -3.21 -13.02
N ARG A 69 -7.41 -1.95 -12.71
CA ARG A 69 -8.56 -1.21 -13.27
C ARG A 69 -8.50 -1.16 -14.80
N ALA A 70 -7.33 -0.86 -15.36
CA ALA A 70 -7.11 -0.86 -16.80
C ALA A 70 -7.31 -2.25 -17.45
N GLN A 71 -7.17 -3.33 -16.66
CA GLN A 71 -7.42 -4.72 -17.09
C GLN A 71 -8.86 -5.16 -16.83
N GLY A 72 -9.73 -4.29 -16.31
CA GLY A 72 -11.14 -4.56 -16.04
C GLY A 72 -11.43 -5.15 -14.66
N VAL A 73 -10.46 -5.20 -13.74
CA VAL A 73 -10.69 -5.56 -12.34
C VAL A 73 -11.06 -4.30 -11.56
N PRO A 74 -12.29 -4.17 -11.02
CA PRO A 74 -12.68 -3.03 -10.20
C PRO A 74 -11.72 -2.82 -9.02
N GLY A 75 -11.31 -1.57 -8.80
CA GLY A 75 -10.40 -1.18 -7.73
C GLY A 75 -10.94 0.02 -6.95
N LEU A 76 -10.72 0.08 -5.64
CA LEU A 76 -10.96 1.24 -4.78
C LEU A 76 -9.69 1.57 -3.98
N LEU A 77 -9.23 2.82 -4.07
CA LEU A 77 -8.08 3.36 -3.36
C LEU A 77 -8.55 4.22 -2.19
N VAL A 78 -8.12 3.83 -0.98
CA VAL A 78 -8.46 4.50 0.26
C VAL A 78 -7.19 5.05 0.90
N CYS A 79 -7.20 6.33 1.26
CA CYS A 79 -6.17 6.95 2.08
C CYS A 79 -6.66 7.03 3.53
N SER A 80 -5.91 6.42 4.45
CA SER A 80 -6.13 6.53 5.89
C SER A 80 -5.31 7.69 6.45
N GLY A 81 -5.99 8.73 6.92
CA GLY A 81 -5.39 10.04 7.16
C GLY A 81 -5.56 10.94 5.93
N GLY A 82 -4.83 12.05 5.85
CA GLY A 82 -4.91 12.92 4.67
C GLY A 82 -3.75 13.90 4.59
N ASP A 83 -3.76 14.88 5.48
CA ASP A 83 -2.75 15.96 5.48
C ASP A 83 -1.33 15.44 5.79
N GLU A 84 -1.22 14.29 6.44
CA GLU A 84 0.06 13.66 6.77
C GLU A 84 0.77 13.08 5.54
N VAL A 85 0.02 12.68 4.49
CA VAL A 85 0.55 12.04 3.27
C VAL A 85 -0.18 12.57 2.01
N PRO A 86 0.05 13.85 1.65
CA PRO A 86 -0.71 14.53 0.61
C PRO A 86 -0.59 13.89 -0.77
N GLU A 87 0.54 13.25 -1.08
CA GLU A 87 0.75 12.54 -2.36
C GLU A 87 -0.15 11.31 -2.49
N LEU A 88 -0.32 10.54 -1.39
CA LEU A 88 -1.21 9.39 -1.37
C LEU A 88 -2.67 9.84 -1.40
N ALA A 89 -3.03 10.86 -0.59
CA ALA A 89 -4.37 11.41 -0.53
C ALA A 89 -4.85 11.96 -1.89
N ALA A 90 -3.96 12.60 -2.65
CA ALA A 90 -4.28 13.13 -3.99
C ALA A 90 -4.65 12.05 -5.02
N ARG A 91 -4.25 10.80 -4.79
CA ARG A 91 -4.54 9.67 -5.67
C ARG A 91 -5.69 8.79 -5.19
N ALA A 92 -6.14 8.96 -3.95
CA ALA A 92 -7.18 8.13 -3.37
C ALA A 92 -8.58 8.51 -3.90
N ASP A 93 -9.45 7.53 -4.08
CA ASP A 93 -10.87 7.80 -4.38
C ASP A 93 -11.63 8.19 -3.10
N LEU A 94 -11.17 7.70 -1.95
CA LEU A 94 -11.74 7.97 -0.65
C LEU A 94 -10.64 8.28 0.37
N VAL A 95 -10.79 9.40 1.07
CA VAL A 95 -9.93 9.78 2.19
C VAL A 95 -10.74 9.61 3.48
N VAL A 96 -10.22 8.86 4.44
CA VAL A 96 -10.90 8.60 5.72
C VAL A 96 -10.02 9.01 6.91
N PRO A 97 -10.60 9.48 8.03
CA PRO A 97 -9.82 9.95 9.16
C PRO A 97 -9.24 8.77 9.96
N GLY A 98 -8.04 8.35 9.55
CA GLY A 98 -7.22 7.36 10.24
C GLY A 98 -7.81 5.94 10.29
N PRO A 99 -7.16 5.03 11.04
CA PRO A 99 -7.48 3.61 11.01
C PRO A 99 -8.89 3.27 11.50
N GLY A 100 -9.42 4.02 12.47
CA GLY A 100 -10.78 3.79 13.00
C GLY A 100 -11.86 3.96 11.93
N ALA A 101 -11.67 4.91 11.02
CA ALA A 101 -12.59 5.11 9.91
C ALA A 101 -12.44 4.04 8.81
N VAL A 102 -11.25 3.47 8.62
CA VAL A 102 -11.06 2.28 7.77
C VAL A 102 -11.85 1.10 8.31
N VAL A 103 -11.80 0.85 9.62
CA VAL A 103 -12.61 -0.21 10.26
C VAL A 103 -14.10 0.01 10.05
N ALA A 104 -14.59 1.25 10.22
CA ALA A 104 -15.99 1.58 9.98
C ALA A 104 -16.40 1.34 8.52
N LEU A 105 -15.55 1.69 7.55
CA LEU A 105 -15.76 1.39 6.13
C LEU A 105 -15.88 -0.12 5.88
N LEU A 106 -14.95 -0.92 6.41
CA LEU A 106 -14.94 -2.37 6.24
C LEU A 106 -16.16 -3.03 6.89
N ALA A 107 -16.60 -2.54 8.06
CA ALA A 107 -17.82 -3.02 8.71
C ALA A 107 -19.07 -2.74 7.85
N ALA A 108 -19.21 -1.52 7.34
CA ALA A 108 -20.33 -1.15 6.47
C ALA A 108 -20.35 -1.96 5.17
N LEU A 109 -19.17 -2.24 4.58
CA LEU A 109 -19.06 -3.13 3.42
C LEU A 109 -19.48 -4.56 3.75
N ALA A 110 -19.02 -5.10 4.89
CA ALA A 110 -19.38 -6.43 5.33
C ALA A 110 -20.90 -6.56 5.53
N ASP A 111 -21.54 -5.58 6.17
CA ASP A 111 -22.98 -5.54 6.35
C ASP A 111 -23.72 -5.49 5.00
N ALA A 112 -23.22 -4.71 4.04
CA ALA A 112 -23.84 -4.56 2.72
C ALA A 112 -23.73 -5.81 1.83
N VAL A 113 -22.69 -6.64 1.99
CA VAL A 113 -22.51 -7.86 1.19
C VAL A 113 -23.07 -9.12 1.86
N THR A 114 -23.48 -9.03 3.13
CA THR A 114 -24.10 -10.13 3.87
C THR A 114 -25.62 -10.02 3.96
N ALA A 115 -26.18 -8.87 3.61
CA ALA A 115 -27.62 -8.62 3.47
C ALA A 115 -28.20 -9.25 2.19
#